data_AF-A0A8K9V6L8-F1
#
_entry.id   AF-A0A8K9V6L8-F1
#
_cell.length_a   1.000
_cell.length_b   1.000
_cell.length_c   1.000
_cell.angle_alpha   90.00
_cell.angle_beta   90.00
_cell.angle_gamma   90.00
#
_symmetry.space_group_name_H-M   'P 1'
#
loop_
_entity.id
_entity.type
_entity.pdbx_description
1 polymer ?
#
loop_
_entity_poly.entity_id
_entity_poly.type
_entity_poly.pdbx_seq_one_letter_code
_entity_poly.pdbx_strand_id
1 'polypeptide(L)'
;MSIFPLSFTKSDFRIYIENHTRNPDDLSRKQIRIYQLYSHTTGKHVQILGKKVNANGDDGGKYALLVVETETFGSHIRIKGKESEYYICMNKNGKIVGKLNGRNQECVFVEEFLENNYTALVSAKYKGWYLGFNRKGRPKKGSRTTQTQQEVHFMKRHPKGKVDPLEEFRFTTVTKRTRRARRLKQNPETN
;
A
#
# COMPACT_ATOMS: atom_id res chain seq x y z
N MET A 1 -47.81 -27.05 4.91
CA MET A 1 -46.90 -25.89 5.05
C MET A 1 -45.72 -26.11 4.13
N SER A 2 -45.74 -25.46 2.97
CA SER A 2 -44.66 -25.48 1.99
C SER A 2 -43.58 -24.47 2.41
N ILE A 3 -42.40 -24.98 2.76
CA ILE A 3 -41.22 -24.15 3.02
C ILE A 3 -40.58 -23.88 1.66
N PHE A 4 -40.81 -22.69 1.11
CA PHE A 4 -39.99 -22.18 0.02
C PHE A 4 -38.60 -21.84 0.58
N PRO A 5 -37.49 -22.37 0.03
CA PRO A 5 -36.18 -21.86 0.40
C PRO A 5 -36.05 -20.48 -0.22
N LEU A 6 -35.85 -19.45 0.62
CA LEU A 6 -35.40 -18.14 0.17
C LEU A 6 -34.03 -18.34 -0.51
N SER A 7 -34.01 -18.32 -1.85
CA SER A 7 -32.77 -18.26 -2.61
C SER A 7 -32.15 -16.89 -2.35
N PHE A 8 -31.20 -16.85 -1.43
CA PHE A 8 -30.36 -15.68 -1.22
C PHE A 8 -29.49 -15.53 -2.48
N THR A 9 -29.88 -14.65 -3.40
CA THR A 9 -29.10 -14.32 -4.59
C THR A 9 -27.87 -13.53 -4.14
N LYS A 10 -26.80 -14.25 -3.81
CA LYS A 10 -25.50 -13.64 -3.51
C LYS A 10 -25.04 -12.91 -4.77
N SER A 11 -25.01 -11.58 -4.72
CA SER A 11 -24.51 -10.77 -5.84
C SER A 11 -23.06 -11.17 -6.14
N ASP A 12 -22.81 -11.67 -7.36
CA ASP A 12 -21.46 -11.99 -7.84
C ASP A 12 -20.86 -10.78 -8.55
N PHE A 13 -19.92 -10.11 -7.89
CA PHE A 13 -19.24 -8.93 -8.43
C PHE A 13 -17.98 -9.28 -9.24
N ARG A 14 -17.61 -10.56 -9.41
CA ARG A 14 -16.36 -10.96 -10.08
C ARG A 14 -16.25 -10.38 -11.49
N ILE A 15 -17.28 -10.56 -12.31
CA ILE A 15 -17.32 -10.08 -13.69
C ILE A 15 -17.22 -8.54 -13.74
N TYR A 16 -17.90 -7.85 -12.82
CA TYR A 16 -17.84 -6.40 -12.70
C TYR A 16 -16.40 -5.93 -12.38
N ILE A 17 -15.76 -6.55 -11.39
CA ILE A 17 -14.39 -6.22 -10.98
C ILE A 17 -13.40 -6.50 -12.11
N GLU A 18 -13.50 -7.65 -12.78
CA GLU A 18 -12.60 -7.99 -13.89
C GLU A 18 -12.68 -6.99 -15.05
N ASN A 19 -13.89 -6.54 -15.40
CA ASN A 19 -14.10 -5.53 -16.43
C ASN A 19 -13.53 -4.16 -16.03
N HIS A 20 -13.74 -3.74 -14.77
CA HIS A 20 -13.26 -2.44 -14.30
C HIS A 20 -11.75 -2.43 -14.02
N THR A 21 -11.13 -3.57 -13.71
CA THR A 21 -9.67 -3.66 -13.48
C THR A 21 -8.87 -3.41 -14.76
N ARG A 22 -9.45 -3.68 -15.94
CA ARG A 22 -8.78 -3.47 -17.24
C ARG A 22 -8.70 -2.00 -17.65
N ASN A 23 -9.52 -1.14 -17.05
CA ASN A 23 -9.67 0.26 -17.41
C ASN A 23 -9.43 1.17 -16.17
N PRO A 24 -9.06 2.44 -16.37
CA PRO A 24 -9.09 3.42 -15.28
C PRO A 24 -10.53 3.60 -14.76
N ASP A 25 -10.71 3.61 -13.43
CA ASP A 25 -12.03 3.82 -12.81
C ASP A 25 -12.31 5.32 -12.59
N ASP A 26 -12.73 6.03 -13.64
CA ASP A 26 -12.92 7.49 -13.58
C ASP A 26 -14.24 7.94 -12.92
N LEU A 27 -15.11 6.99 -12.58
CA LEU A 27 -16.42 7.27 -11.99
C LEU A 27 -16.38 7.29 -10.46
N SER A 28 -15.48 6.51 -9.87
CA SER A 28 -15.33 6.41 -8.41
C SER A 28 -14.37 7.44 -7.86
N ARG A 29 -14.62 7.87 -6.61
CA ARG A 29 -13.62 8.63 -5.84
C ARG A 29 -12.37 7.77 -5.63
N LYS A 30 -11.22 8.26 -6.08
CA LYS A 30 -9.93 7.60 -5.87
C LYS A 30 -9.53 7.61 -4.39
N GLN A 31 -9.10 6.46 -3.86
CA GLN A 31 -8.56 6.35 -2.50
C GLN A 31 -7.11 6.86 -2.47
N ILE A 32 -6.81 7.74 -1.51
CA ILE A 32 -5.48 8.31 -1.33
C ILE A 32 -4.89 7.83 0.00
N ARG A 33 -3.61 7.44 -0.01
CA ARG A 33 -2.81 7.07 1.17
C ARG A 33 -1.52 7.88 1.17
N ILE A 34 -1.02 8.25 2.34
CA ILE A 34 0.20 9.04 2.48
C ILE A 34 1.16 8.29 3.38
N TYR A 35 2.31 7.89 2.84
CA TYR A 35 3.32 7.12 3.57
C TYR A 35 4.72 7.31 2.97
N GLN A 36 5.72 6.73 3.63
CA GLN A 36 7.08 6.60 3.14
C GLN A 36 7.32 5.16 2.70
N LEU A 37 8.05 4.94 1.61
CA LEU A 37 8.36 3.61 1.11
C LEU A 37 9.81 3.25 1.46
N TYR A 38 9.99 2.42 2.48
CA TYR A 38 11.29 1.94 2.94
C TYR A 38 11.78 0.79 2.04
N SER A 39 13.02 0.84 1.58
CA SER A 39 13.65 -0.23 0.80
C SER A 39 14.42 -1.17 1.72
N HIS A 40 14.11 -2.46 1.64
CA HIS A 40 14.78 -3.50 2.42
C HIS A 40 16.31 -3.51 2.17
N THR A 41 16.73 -3.38 0.91
CA THR A 41 18.15 -3.47 0.53
C THR A 41 18.98 -2.26 0.99
N THR A 42 18.42 -1.05 0.96
CA THR A 42 19.20 0.16 1.27
C THR A 42 19.12 0.60 2.72
N GLY A 43 18.11 0.14 3.46
CA GLY A 43 17.84 0.65 4.80
C GLY A 43 17.32 2.10 4.83
N LYS A 44 16.88 2.62 3.67
CA LYS A 44 16.48 4.01 3.47
C LYS A 44 15.17 4.09 2.69
N HIS A 45 14.67 5.30 2.46
CA HIS A 45 13.37 5.55 1.85
C HIS A 45 13.51 5.95 0.38
N VAL A 46 12.51 5.57 -0.42
CA VAL A 46 12.35 6.05 -1.79
C VAL A 46 12.05 7.54 -1.76
N GLN A 47 12.79 8.31 -2.55
CA GLN A 47 12.59 9.74 -2.72
C GLN A 47 12.53 10.14 -4.19
N ILE A 48 11.72 11.16 -4.49
CA ILE A 48 11.48 11.65 -5.84
C ILE A 48 11.99 13.09 -5.92
N LEU A 49 13.11 13.26 -6.62
CA LEU A 49 13.85 14.52 -6.79
C LEU A 49 13.60 15.07 -8.19
N GLY A 50 12.33 15.24 -8.55
CA GLY A 50 11.91 15.57 -9.91
C GLY A 50 12.03 14.37 -10.85
N LYS A 51 12.81 14.50 -11.94
CA LYS A 51 13.02 13.41 -12.91
C LYS A 51 13.84 12.24 -12.35
N LYS A 52 14.58 12.45 -11.26
CA LYS A 52 15.44 11.44 -10.62
C LYS A 52 14.71 10.80 -9.43
N VAL A 53 14.69 9.47 -9.39
CA VAL A 53 14.15 8.67 -8.27
C VAL A 53 15.29 7.84 -7.71
N ASN A 54 15.40 7.72 -6.39
CA ASN A 54 16.40 6.86 -5.73
C ASN A 54 15.87 6.41 -4.35
N ALA A 55 16.55 5.46 -3.71
CA ALA A 55 16.19 4.93 -2.39
C ALA A 55 17.22 5.29 -1.31
N ASN A 56 17.66 6.56 -1.30
CA ASN A 56 18.61 7.11 -0.32
C ASN A 56 18.00 8.19 0.58
N GLY A 57 16.67 8.32 0.60
CA GLY A 57 15.97 9.31 1.43
C GLY A 57 16.01 8.93 2.92
N ASP A 58 16.19 9.93 3.76
CA ASP A 58 16.16 9.75 5.22
C ASP A 58 14.71 9.69 5.73
N ASP A 59 14.52 9.11 6.93
CA ASP A 59 13.20 9.00 7.55
C ASP A 59 12.63 10.38 7.91
N GLY A 60 11.45 10.69 7.41
CA GLY A 60 10.84 12.02 7.49
C GLY A 60 11.38 13.00 6.44
N GLY A 61 12.19 12.52 5.50
CA GLY A 61 12.74 13.34 4.43
C GLY A 61 11.63 13.97 3.57
N LYS A 62 11.78 15.26 3.29
CA LYS A 62 10.81 16.06 2.52
C LYS A 62 10.41 15.43 1.18
N TYR A 63 11.39 14.87 0.46
CA TYR A 63 11.18 14.20 -0.83
C TYR A 63 10.84 12.71 -0.74
N ALA A 64 10.84 12.13 0.47
CA ALA A 64 10.52 10.72 0.72
C ALA A 64 9.05 10.51 1.09
N LEU A 65 8.28 11.58 1.25
CA LEU A 65 6.86 11.52 1.52
C LEU A 65 6.07 11.32 0.22
N LEU A 66 5.33 10.20 0.14
CA LEU A 66 4.63 9.77 -1.05
C LEU A 66 3.11 9.90 -0.86
N VAL A 67 2.44 10.38 -1.89
CA VAL A 67 0.99 10.33 -2.06
C VAL A 67 0.70 9.18 -3.02
N VAL A 68 -0.02 8.18 -2.52
CA VAL A 68 -0.34 6.97 -3.28
C VAL A 68 -1.84 6.93 -3.52
N GLU A 69 -2.21 6.98 -4.79
CA GLU A 69 -3.59 7.06 -5.25
C GLU A 69 -3.97 5.76 -5.95
N THR A 70 -5.10 5.18 -5.57
CA THR A 70 -5.67 4.00 -6.24
C THR A 70 -6.15 4.38 -7.63
N GLU A 71 -5.75 3.63 -8.64
CA GLU A 71 -6.22 3.80 -10.02
C GLU A 71 -7.51 3.01 -10.30
N THR A 72 -7.54 1.74 -9.90
CA THR A 72 -8.68 0.83 -10.08
C THR A 72 -8.54 -0.33 -9.08
N PHE A 73 -9.40 -1.34 -9.18
CA PHE A 73 -9.35 -2.56 -8.37
C PHE A 73 -8.04 -3.34 -8.57
N GLY A 74 -7.83 -4.38 -7.75
CA GLY A 74 -6.63 -5.21 -7.83
C GLY A 74 -5.34 -4.47 -7.44
N SER A 75 -5.45 -3.49 -6.53
CA SER A 75 -4.30 -2.76 -5.98
C SER A 75 -3.46 -2.00 -7.02
N HIS A 76 -4.08 -1.57 -8.13
CA HIS A 76 -3.45 -0.66 -9.07
C HIS A 76 -3.32 0.74 -8.45
N ILE A 77 -2.11 1.28 -8.40
CA ILE A 77 -1.79 2.53 -7.73
C ILE A 77 -0.87 3.41 -8.57
N ARG A 78 -0.97 4.72 -8.37
CA ARG A 78 0.02 5.72 -8.78
C ARG A 78 0.76 6.24 -7.57
N ILE A 79 2.08 6.43 -7.72
CA ILE A 79 2.95 6.88 -6.63
C ILE A 79 3.51 8.25 -7.01
N LYS A 80 3.09 9.29 -6.28
CA LYS A 80 3.49 10.68 -6.48
C LYS A 80 4.31 11.19 -5.30
N GLY A 81 5.39 11.92 -5.56
CA GLY A 81 6.15 12.58 -4.51
C GLY A 81 5.42 13.83 -4.04
N LYS A 82 5.06 13.92 -2.76
CA LYS A 82 4.26 15.02 -2.21
C LYS A 82 4.92 16.39 -2.42
N GLU A 83 6.24 16.44 -2.32
CA GLU A 83 6.97 17.69 -2.50
C GLU A 83 7.21 18.01 -3.98
N SER A 84 7.70 17.04 -4.74
CA SER A 84 8.14 17.29 -6.11
C SER A 84 6.98 17.37 -7.10
N GLU A 85 5.83 16.76 -6.77
CA GLU A 85 4.69 16.54 -7.65
C GLU A 85 4.94 15.56 -8.82
N TYR A 86 6.12 14.93 -8.89
CA TYR A 86 6.43 13.92 -9.90
C TYR A 86 5.91 12.55 -9.50
N TYR A 87 5.42 11.80 -10.49
CA TYR A 87 5.05 10.40 -10.40
C TYR A 87 6.26 9.51 -10.68
N ILE A 88 6.37 8.41 -9.94
CA ILE A 88 7.24 7.30 -10.33
C ILE A 88 6.62 6.63 -11.56
N CYS A 89 7.39 6.49 -12.62
CA CYS A 89 6.99 5.76 -13.81
C CYS A 89 8.13 4.86 -14.29
N MET A 90 7.79 3.78 -14.97
CA MET A 90 8.73 2.88 -15.63
C MET A 90 8.57 3.00 -17.14
N ASN A 91 9.65 3.31 -17.84
CA ASN A 91 9.60 3.42 -19.30
C ASN A 91 9.82 2.05 -19.99
N LYS A 92 9.65 2.02 -21.32
CA LYS A 92 9.87 0.83 -22.17
C LYS A 92 11.24 0.15 -22.05
N ASN A 93 12.26 0.85 -21.56
CA ASN A 93 13.60 0.30 -21.35
C ASN A 93 13.78 -0.25 -19.91
N GLY A 94 12.69 -0.32 -19.14
CA GLY A 94 12.68 -0.71 -17.73
C GLY A 94 13.29 0.33 -16.80
N LYS A 95 13.56 1.56 -17.27
CA LYS A 95 14.16 2.61 -16.43
C LYS A 95 13.08 3.31 -15.61
N ILE A 96 13.33 3.41 -14.31
CA ILE A 96 12.52 4.19 -13.38
C ILE A 96 12.85 5.68 -13.57
N VAL A 97 11.83 6.49 -13.77
CA VAL A 97 11.93 7.93 -14.03
C VAL A 97 10.81 8.66 -13.31
N GLY A 98 11.08 9.90 -12.90
CA GLY A 98 10.02 10.81 -12.46
C GLY A 98 9.36 11.50 -13.66
N LYS A 99 8.03 11.57 -13.70
CA LYS A 99 7.26 12.37 -14.68
C LYS A 99 6.23 13.27 -14.00
N LEU A 100 6.05 14.50 -14.48
CA LEU A 100 4.98 15.39 -14.00
C LEU A 100 3.59 14.86 -14.39
N ASN A 101 3.45 14.38 -15.63
CA ASN A 101 2.21 13.78 -16.10
C ASN A 101 2.18 12.28 -15.76
N GLY A 102 1.36 11.91 -14.77
CA GLY A 102 1.16 10.54 -14.31
C GLY A 102 0.05 9.76 -15.01
N ARG A 103 -0.66 10.34 -16.00
CA ARG A 103 -1.83 9.70 -16.64
C ARG A 103 -1.48 8.41 -17.41
N ASN A 104 -0.23 8.26 -17.83
CA ASN A 104 0.20 7.10 -18.61
C ASN A 104 0.21 5.82 -17.74
N GLN A 105 -0.15 4.68 -18.33
CA GLN A 105 -0.04 3.35 -17.71
C GLN A 105 1.40 2.99 -17.26
N GLU A 106 2.42 3.65 -17.83
CA GLU A 106 3.80 3.57 -17.33
C GLU A 106 3.98 4.02 -15.87
N CYS A 107 3.03 4.79 -15.34
CA CYS A 107 3.06 5.33 -13.99
C CYS A 107 2.16 4.56 -13.00
N VAL A 108 1.57 3.46 -13.47
CA VAL A 108 0.70 2.60 -12.66
C VAL A 108 1.46 1.35 -12.25
N PHE A 109 1.39 1.02 -10.96
CA PHE A 109 1.97 -0.17 -10.36
C PHE A 109 0.89 -0.98 -9.65
N VAL A 110 1.06 -2.30 -9.61
CA VAL A 110 0.26 -3.21 -8.80
C VAL A 110 1.00 -3.43 -7.49
N GLU A 111 0.34 -3.10 -6.37
CA GLU A 111 0.84 -3.39 -5.02
C GLU A 111 0.56 -4.85 -4.67
N GLU A 112 1.63 -5.63 -4.50
CA GLU A 112 1.57 -7.04 -4.11
C GLU A 112 2.13 -7.24 -2.70
N PHE A 113 1.43 -8.06 -1.91
CA PHE A 113 1.94 -8.53 -0.62
C PHE A 113 2.62 -9.88 -0.83
N LEU A 114 3.91 -9.92 -0.55
CA LEU A 114 4.72 -11.12 -0.74
C LEU A 114 4.58 -12.07 0.44
N GLU A 115 4.88 -13.35 0.21
CA GLU A 115 4.87 -14.41 1.24
C GLU A 115 5.83 -14.12 2.40
N ASN A 116 6.90 -13.37 2.16
CA ASN A 116 7.86 -12.93 3.18
C ASN A 116 7.43 -11.65 3.92
N ASN A 117 6.15 -11.25 3.80
CA ASN A 117 5.54 -10.05 4.39
C ASN A 117 6.10 -8.70 3.93
N TYR A 118 6.87 -8.67 2.84
CA TYR A 118 7.28 -7.44 2.18
C TYR A 118 6.28 -7.02 1.11
N THR A 119 6.29 -5.74 0.76
CA THR A 119 5.55 -5.20 -0.38
C THR A 119 6.41 -5.21 -1.62
N ALA A 120 5.85 -5.67 -2.74
CA ALA A 120 6.40 -5.49 -4.08
C ALA A 120 5.50 -4.58 -4.92
N LEU A 121 6.11 -3.92 -5.90
CA LEU A 121 5.42 -2.98 -6.79
C LEU A 121 5.71 -3.38 -8.24
N VAL A 122 4.73 -3.98 -8.90
CA VAL A 122 4.87 -4.51 -10.28
C VAL A 122 4.38 -3.47 -11.27
N SER A 123 5.07 -3.24 -12.37
CA SER A 123 4.57 -2.36 -13.43
C SER A 123 3.29 -2.93 -14.04
N ALA A 124 2.21 -2.15 -14.06
CA ALA A 124 0.96 -2.56 -14.68
C ALA A 124 1.11 -2.73 -16.21
N LYS A 125 1.93 -1.87 -16.84
CA LYS A 125 2.21 -1.92 -18.29
C LYS A 125 3.20 -3.01 -18.68
N TYR A 126 4.27 -3.20 -17.90
CA TYR A 126 5.32 -4.16 -18.18
C TYR A 126 5.29 -5.29 -17.15
N LYS A 127 4.37 -6.25 -17.35
CA LYS A 127 4.14 -7.35 -16.41
C LYS A 127 5.44 -8.10 -16.10
N GLY A 128 5.64 -8.41 -14.82
CA GLY A 128 6.85 -9.06 -14.32
C GLY A 128 8.05 -8.13 -14.10
N TRP A 129 7.94 -6.83 -14.42
CA TRP A 129 8.95 -5.84 -14.06
C TRP A 129 8.58 -5.15 -12.76
N TYR A 130 9.51 -5.12 -11.82
CA TYR A 130 9.30 -4.59 -10.48
C TYR A 130 9.99 -3.23 -10.34
N LEU A 131 9.41 -2.36 -9.52
CA LEU A 131 10.14 -1.24 -8.97
C LEU A 131 11.27 -1.81 -8.08
N GLY A 132 12.49 -1.34 -8.26
CA GLY A 132 13.61 -1.83 -7.47
C GLY A 132 14.79 -0.89 -7.45
N PHE A 133 15.57 -0.99 -6.37
CA PHE A 133 16.77 -0.20 -6.15
C PHE A 133 17.91 -1.10 -5.68
N ASN A 134 19.10 -0.84 -6.20
CA ASN A 134 20.28 -1.58 -5.77
C ASN A 134 20.74 -1.13 -4.37
N ARG A 135 21.74 -1.81 -3.82
CA ARG A 135 22.31 -1.51 -2.49
C ARG A 135 22.84 -0.07 -2.33
N LYS A 136 23.17 0.62 -3.43
CA LYS A 136 23.59 2.04 -3.42
C LYS A 136 22.40 3.02 -3.55
N GLY A 137 21.17 2.50 -3.51
CA GLY A 137 19.91 3.23 -3.72
C GLY A 137 19.65 3.70 -5.15
N ARG A 138 20.42 3.21 -6.13
CA ARG A 138 20.21 3.58 -7.53
C ARG A 138 19.10 2.73 -8.14
N PRO A 139 18.25 3.30 -9.02
CA PRO A 139 17.23 2.54 -9.72
C PRO A 139 17.78 1.33 -10.46
N LYS A 140 17.12 0.18 -10.30
CA LYS A 140 17.38 -1.02 -11.08
C LYS A 140 16.47 -1.04 -12.32
N LYS A 141 16.97 -1.58 -13.43
CA LYS A 141 16.14 -1.77 -14.63
C LYS A 141 15.13 -2.88 -14.38
N GLY A 142 13.87 -2.66 -14.71
CA GLY A 142 12.79 -3.65 -14.58
C GLY A 142 13.07 -4.97 -15.30
N SER A 143 13.72 -4.93 -16.46
CA SER A 143 14.15 -6.16 -17.16
C SER A 143 15.16 -7.03 -16.39
N ARG A 144 15.72 -6.52 -15.29
CA ARG A 144 16.68 -7.22 -14.43
C ARG A 144 16.12 -7.51 -13.03
N THR A 145 14.84 -7.27 -12.81
CA THR A 145 14.18 -7.52 -11.53
C THR A 145 13.47 -8.87 -11.52
N THR A 146 13.45 -9.53 -10.36
CA THR A 146 12.62 -10.70 -10.09
C THR A 146 12.03 -10.58 -8.69
N GLN A 147 10.86 -11.19 -8.45
CA GLN A 147 10.15 -11.12 -7.17
C GLN A 147 10.98 -11.56 -5.97
N THR A 148 11.89 -12.53 -6.16
CA THR A 148 12.74 -13.10 -5.11
C THR A 148 13.87 -12.17 -4.66
N GLN A 149 14.18 -11.13 -5.44
CA GLN A 149 15.28 -10.22 -5.13
C GLN A 149 14.89 -9.24 -4.02
N GLN A 150 15.75 -9.11 -3.00
CA GLN A 150 15.57 -8.11 -1.94
C GLN A 150 15.48 -6.67 -2.46
N GLU A 151 16.10 -6.38 -3.61
CA GLU A 151 16.10 -5.06 -4.27
C GLU A 151 14.70 -4.58 -4.70
N VAL A 152 13.69 -5.46 -4.72
CA VAL A 152 12.30 -5.12 -5.04
C VAL A 152 11.37 -5.19 -3.81
N HIS A 153 11.93 -5.45 -2.62
CA HIS A 153 11.18 -5.58 -1.38
C HIS A 153 11.13 -4.25 -0.63
N PHE A 154 9.91 -3.85 -0.27
CA PHE A 154 9.64 -2.60 0.41
C PHE A 154 8.77 -2.79 1.65
N MET A 155 8.79 -1.79 2.54
CA MET A 155 7.84 -1.67 3.63
C MET A 155 7.21 -0.28 3.61
N LYS A 156 5.89 -0.23 3.85
CA LYS A 156 5.16 1.03 4.03
C LYS A 156 5.42 1.53 5.46
N ARG A 157 5.92 2.76 5.60
CA ARG A 157 6.17 3.40 6.90
C ARG A 157 5.36 4.68 7.04
N HIS A 158 4.90 4.96 8.25
CA HIS A 158 4.17 6.18 8.55
C HIS A 158 5.09 7.40 8.36
N PRO A 159 4.55 8.56 7.94
CA PRO A 159 5.31 9.81 7.92
C PRO A 159 5.79 10.16 9.34
N LYS A 160 7.07 10.47 9.51
CA LYS A 160 7.62 10.93 10.80
C LYS A 160 6.85 12.15 11.31
N GLY A 161 6.42 12.13 12.57
CA GLY A 161 5.69 13.23 13.22
C GLY A 161 4.17 13.16 13.11
N LYS A 162 3.59 12.19 12.39
CA LYS A 162 2.20 11.78 12.62
C LYS A 162 2.20 10.71 13.70
N VAL A 163 1.83 11.11 14.92
CA VAL A 163 1.42 10.16 15.96
C VAL A 163 0.25 9.38 15.35
N ASP A 164 0.34 8.05 15.31
CA ASP A 164 -0.83 7.26 14.95
C ASP A 164 -1.96 7.67 15.91
N PRO A 165 -3.16 8.02 15.43
CA PRO A 165 -4.32 8.21 16.29
C PRO A 165 -4.78 6.91 16.97
N LEU A 166 -4.00 5.83 16.88
CA LEU A 166 -4.11 4.70 17.79
C LEU A 166 -3.88 5.29 19.18
N GLU A 167 -5.00 5.67 19.80
CA GLU A 167 -5.11 5.90 21.23
C GLU A 167 -4.11 4.98 21.90
N GLU A 168 -3.21 5.57 22.69
CA GLU A 168 -2.49 4.85 23.72
C GLU A 168 -3.49 3.89 24.34
N PHE A 169 -3.36 2.58 24.07
CA PHE A 169 -4.32 1.58 24.52
C PHE A 169 -4.25 1.63 26.05
N ARG A 170 -5.14 2.42 26.65
CA ARG A 170 -5.28 2.48 28.09
C ARG A 170 -5.92 1.17 28.47
N PHE A 171 -5.08 0.21 28.87
CA PHE A 171 -5.56 -0.91 29.65
C PHE A 171 -6.37 -0.30 30.79
N THR A 172 -7.69 -0.46 30.75
CA THR A 172 -8.51 -0.07 31.89
C THR A 172 -8.05 -0.97 33.03
N THR A 173 -7.29 -0.40 33.96
CA THR A 173 -6.87 -1.15 35.13
C THR A 173 -8.15 -1.60 35.83
N VAL A 174 -8.22 -2.88 36.19
CA VAL A 174 -9.39 -3.42 36.88
C VAL A 174 -9.42 -2.78 38.27
N THR A 175 -10.16 -1.68 38.40
CA THR A 175 -10.37 -1.01 39.67
C THR A 175 -11.08 -1.94 40.65
N LYS A 176 -10.92 -1.70 41.97
CA LYS A 176 -11.66 -2.44 42.99
C LYS A 176 -13.19 -2.43 42.72
N ARG A 177 -13.69 -1.36 42.09
CA ARG A 177 -15.10 -1.18 41.69
C ARG A 177 -15.52 -2.16 40.58
N THR A 178 -14.70 -2.35 39.54
CA THR A 178 -15.00 -3.32 38.47
C THR A 178 -14.80 -4.78 38.91
N ARG A 179 -13.87 -5.06 39.84
CA ARG A 179 -13.79 -6.38 40.53
C ARG A 179 -15.06 -6.70 41.32
N ARG A 180 -15.59 -5.74 42.09
CA ARG A 180 -16.82 -5.91 42.88
C ARG A 180 -18.04 -6.14 42.00
N ALA A 181 -18.15 -5.42 40.87
CA ALA A 181 -19.23 -5.61 39.89
C ALA A 181 -19.19 -7.01 39.23
N ARG A 182 -18.00 -7.57 38.96
CA ARG A 182 -17.88 -8.96 38.46
C ARG A 182 -18.26 -10.00 39.51
N ARG A 183 -17.88 -9.79 40.78
CA ARG A 183 -18.29 -10.67 41.90
C ARG A 183 -19.80 -10.65 42.13
N LEU A 184 -20.46 -9.50 42.00
CA LEU A 184 -21.91 -9.39 42.13
C LEU A 184 -22.69 -10.05 40.98
N LYS A 185 -22.06 -10.26 39.82
CA LYS A 185 -22.67 -10.96 38.67
C LYS A 185 -22.52 -12.49 38.74
N GLN A 186 -21.65 -13.02 39.59
CA GLN A 186 -21.52 -14.44 39.86
C GLN A 186 -22.34 -14.79 41.10
N ASN A 187 -23.66 -14.82 40.95
CA ASN A 187 -24.54 -15.60 41.83
C ASN A 187 -25.70 -16.17 41.00
N PRO A 188 -25.52 -17.33 40.35
CA PRO A 188 -26.60 -18.27 40.14
C PRO A 188 -26.59 -19.27 41.29
N GLU A 189 -27.27 -18.99 42.39
CA GLU A 189 -27.82 -20.07 43.24
C GLU A 189 -29.07 -20.54 42.51
N THR A 190 -29.10 -21.71 41.86
CA THR A 190 -28.96 -23.07 42.41
C THR A 190 -29.95 -23.31 43.55
N ASN A 191 -31.22 -23.46 43.18
CA ASN A 191 -32.10 -24.59 43.52
C ASN A 191 -33.29 -24.58 42.55
#